data_AF-T1B768-F1
#
_entry.id   AF-T1B768-F1
#
_cell.length_a   1.000
_cell.length_b   1.000
_cell.length_c   1.000
_cell.angle_alpha   90.00
_cell.angle_beta   90.00
_cell.angle_gamma   90.00
#
_symmetry.space_group_name_H-M   'P 1'
#
loop_
_entity.id
_entity.type
_entity.pdbx_description
1 polymer ?
#
loop_
_entity_poly.entity_id
_entity_poly.type
_entity_poly.pdbx_seq_one_letter_code
_entity_poly.pdbx_strand_id
1 'polypeptide(L)'
;MRDEYGAELTVAVRSSATAEDLPTASFAGQQESFLNVRGEQPLLEACRHCFASLFTDRAIHYRVDNGFDHFKVALSIAVQKMVRSDLASSGVIFTLDTESGFRDVVLITASYGLGENIVQGAVEPDELTVFKPTFLQGRRAVLRRALGGKKIKMLNADLGAREATRNVATPQADRERFCISDEEALRLADYALRIERHYSERAGAAVPMDIEWAKDGLDGRLYVVQARPETSLARKTASVLEEYRIESPAPPLATGRAVGSGIATGLARVIASSAQMAEFQPGEVLVTDSTTPDWEPIMRRAAAIITNRGGRTCHAAIVAREFGIPAVVGAQDATEKLSNGQPVTVSCAEGDT
;
A
#
# COMPACT_ATOMS: atom_id res chain seq x y z
N MET A 1 -10.26 -27.04 10.94
CA MET A 1 -10.87 -26.04 10.03
C MET A 1 -12.02 -26.62 9.22
N ARG A 2 -11.84 -27.68 8.41
CA ARG A 2 -12.95 -28.26 7.62
C ARG A 2 -14.09 -28.77 8.50
N ASP A 3 -13.77 -29.42 9.62
CA ASP A 3 -14.78 -29.90 10.58
C ASP A 3 -15.59 -28.76 11.22
N GLU A 4 -15.01 -27.56 11.30
CA GLU A 4 -15.63 -26.39 11.94
C GLU A 4 -16.41 -25.52 10.94
N TYR A 5 -15.91 -25.38 9.71
CA TYR A 5 -16.43 -24.45 8.70
C TYR A 5 -17.09 -25.14 7.48
N GLY A 6 -17.09 -26.46 7.43
CA GLY A 6 -17.76 -27.26 6.39
C GLY A 6 -16.99 -27.41 5.08
N ALA A 7 -17.63 -28.09 4.13
CA ALA A 7 -17.05 -28.45 2.83
C ALA A 7 -16.82 -27.26 1.89
N GLU A 8 -17.57 -26.17 2.09
CA GLU A 8 -17.47 -24.96 1.26
C GLU A 8 -16.33 -24.02 1.70
N LEU A 9 -15.54 -24.40 2.72
CA LEU A 9 -14.41 -23.63 3.23
C LEU A 9 -13.41 -23.28 2.12
N THR A 10 -13.05 -22.00 2.06
CA THR A 10 -11.93 -21.49 1.28
C THR A 10 -10.91 -20.84 2.20
N VAL A 11 -9.64 -20.88 1.80
CA VAL A 11 -8.52 -20.37 2.60
C VAL A 11 -7.65 -19.40 1.79
N ALA A 12 -7.07 -18.43 2.49
CA ALA A 12 -5.93 -17.67 2.03
C ALA A 12 -4.65 -18.41 2.44
N VAL A 13 -3.71 -18.52 1.50
CA VAL A 13 -2.38 -19.07 1.73
C VAL A 13 -1.41 -17.92 1.56
N ARG A 14 -0.83 -17.45 2.67
CA ARG A 14 0.07 -16.31 2.70
C ARG A 14 1.46 -16.76 3.09
N SER A 15 2.42 -16.23 2.37
CA SER A 15 3.84 -16.30 2.70
C SER A 15 4.12 -15.35 3.88
N SER A 16 4.98 -15.79 4.80
CA SER A 16 5.41 -15.02 5.97
C SER A 16 6.89 -15.32 6.23
N ALA A 17 7.77 -14.46 5.74
CA ALA A 17 9.21 -14.69 5.82
C ALA A 17 9.82 -14.07 7.07
N THR A 18 10.83 -14.71 7.65
CA THR A 18 11.53 -14.20 8.84
C THR A 18 12.22 -12.85 8.64
N ALA A 19 12.45 -12.46 7.38
CA ALA A 19 13.08 -11.20 7.01
C ALA A 19 12.09 -10.10 6.61
N GLU A 20 10.78 -10.41 6.58
CA GLU A 20 9.73 -9.54 6.02
C GLU A 20 9.47 -8.28 6.85
N ASP A 21 9.66 -8.39 8.17
CA ASP A 21 9.39 -7.35 9.17
C ASP A 21 10.68 -6.76 9.77
N LEU A 22 11.81 -6.82 9.05
CA LEU A 22 13.07 -6.27 9.55
C LEU A 22 13.02 -4.72 9.58
N PRO A 23 13.50 -4.05 10.65
CA PRO A 23 13.48 -2.59 10.78
C PRO A 23 14.20 -1.80 9.67
N THR A 24 14.96 -2.49 8.83
CA THR A 24 15.75 -1.94 7.72
C THR A 24 15.27 -2.41 6.34
N ALA A 25 14.28 -3.30 6.25
CA ALA A 25 13.87 -3.97 5.03
C ALA A 25 12.37 -4.25 5.05
N SER A 26 11.59 -3.49 4.28
CA SER A 26 10.19 -3.80 4.00
C SER A 26 10.15 -4.72 2.78
N PHE A 27 9.70 -5.96 2.94
CA PHE A 27 9.42 -6.88 1.82
C PHE A 27 7.98 -6.70 1.28
N ALA A 28 7.39 -5.51 1.44
CA ALA A 28 6.00 -5.28 1.05
C ALA A 28 5.77 -5.62 -0.44
N GLY A 29 4.84 -6.54 -0.71
CA GLY A 29 4.43 -6.91 -2.07
C GLY A 29 5.46 -7.73 -2.87
N GLN A 30 6.44 -8.38 -2.22
CA GLN A 30 7.39 -9.26 -2.91
C GLN A 30 7.03 -10.75 -2.85
N GLN A 31 6.19 -11.16 -1.90
CA GLN A 31 5.85 -12.57 -1.71
C GLN A 31 4.41 -12.86 -2.14
N GLU A 32 4.19 -14.05 -2.70
CA GLU A 32 2.90 -14.41 -3.28
C GLU A 32 1.89 -14.80 -2.19
N SER A 33 0.69 -14.22 -2.29
CA SER A 33 -0.49 -14.61 -1.52
C SER A 33 -1.54 -15.20 -2.45
N PHE A 34 -2.09 -16.35 -2.07
CA PHE A 34 -3.13 -17.05 -2.84
C PHE A 34 -4.45 -16.97 -2.10
N LEU A 35 -5.44 -16.32 -2.71
CA LEU A 35 -6.77 -16.17 -2.14
C LEU A 35 -7.74 -17.20 -2.70
N ASN A 36 -8.83 -17.44 -1.97
CA ASN A 36 -9.94 -18.31 -2.42
C ASN A 36 -9.52 -19.75 -2.78
N VAL A 37 -8.54 -20.31 -2.06
CA VAL A 37 -8.06 -21.67 -2.30
C VAL A 37 -9.04 -22.68 -1.72
N ARG A 38 -9.50 -23.64 -2.53
CA ARG A 38 -10.46 -24.68 -2.14
C ARG A 38 -9.88 -26.07 -2.36
N GLY A 39 -10.02 -26.93 -1.36
CA GLY A 39 -9.60 -28.33 -1.45
C GLY A 39 -8.12 -28.54 -1.14
N GLU A 40 -7.74 -29.81 -0.99
CA GLU A 40 -6.42 -30.20 -0.50
C GLU A 40 -5.33 -30.04 -1.55
N GLN A 41 -5.58 -30.47 -2.80
CA GLN A 41 -4.58 -30.36 -3.88
C GLN A 41 -4.23 -28.90 -4.20
N PRO A 42 -5.20 -27.98 -4.44
CA PRO A 42 -4.88 -26.57 -4.65
C PRO A 42 -4.20 -25.91 -3.45
N LEU A 43 -4.51 -26.35 -2.22
CA LEU A 43 -3.80 -25.87 -1.02
C LEU A 43 -2.32 -26.27 -1.02
N LEU A 44 -2.01 -27.54 -1.32
CA LEU A 44 -0.63 -28.00 -1.40
C LEU A 44 0.13 -27.32 -2.53
N GLU A 45 -0.52 -27.06 -3.66
CA GLU A 45 0.05 -26.31 -4.78
C GLU A 45 0.34 -24.85 -4.40
N ALA A 46 -0.63 -24.14 -3.80
CA ALA A 46 -0.42 -22.79 -3.28
C ALA A 46 0.74 -22.73 -2.27
N CYS A 47 0.84 -23.70 -1.37
CA CYS A 47 1.97 -23.78 -0.43
C CYS A 47 3.32 -23.94 -1.14
N ARG A 48 3.38 -24.76 -2.21
CA ARG A 48 4.61 -24.91 -3.01
C ARG A 48 4.99 -23.62 -3.71
N HIS A 49 4.01 -22.89 -4.25
CA HIS A 49 4.25 -21.59 -4.87
C HIS A 49 4.74 -20.56 -3.85
N CYS A 50 4.16 -20.51 -2.64
CA CYS A 50 4.69 -19.65 -1.58
C CYS A 50 6.16 -19.96 -1.28
N PHE A 51 6.56 -21.24 -1.14
CA PHE A 51 7.98 -21.59 -0.96
C PHE A 51 8.84 -21.21 -2.16
N ALA A 52 8.35 -21.39 -3.39
CA ALA A 52 9.05 -21.00 -4.60
C ALA A 52 9.21 -19.47 -4.71
N SER A 53 8.27 -18.69 -4.17
CA SER A 53 8.30 -17.22 -4.23
C SER A 53 9.53 -16.61 -3.56
N LEU A 54 10.12 -17.32 -2.58
CA LEU A 54 11.42 -16.95 -2.00
C LEU A 54 12.53 -16.88 -3.05
N PHE A 55 12.47 -17.67 -4.12
CA PHE A 55 13.52 -17.79 -5.12
C PHE A 55 13.19 -17.09 -6.44
N THR A 56 12.26 -16.13 -6.41
CA THR A 56 12.03 -15.23 -7.55
C THR A 56 13.24 -14.33 -7.77
N ASP A 57 13.46 -13.90 -9.02
CA ASP A 57 14.59 -13.02 -9.39
C ASP A 57 14.64 -11.76 -8.50
N ARG A 58 13.48 -11.17 -8.21
CA ARG A 58 13.33 -10.01 -7.31
C ARG A 58 13.78 -10.30 -5.89
N ALA A 59 13.31 -11.42 -5.31
CA ALA A 59 13.68 -11.81 -3.95
C ALA A 59 15.18 -12.17 -3.85
N ILE A 60 15.77 -12.74 -4.90
CA ILE A 60 17.21 -13.00 -4.99
C ILE A 60 17.98 -11.69 -5.02
N HIS A 61 17.65 -10.77 -5.94
CA HIS A 61 18.34 -9.48 -6.08
C HIS A 61 18.31 -8.67 -4.77
N TYR A 62 17.14 -8.58 -4.15
CA TYR A 62 16.98 -7.86 -2.88
C TYR A 62 17.87 -8.41 -1.77
N ARG A 63 17.99 -9.75 -1.66
CA ARG A 63 18.88 -10.37 -0.67
C ARG A 63 20.35 -10.11 -0.97
N VAL A 64 20.76 -10.14 -2.24
CA VAL A 64 22.13 -9.77 -2.63
C VAL A 64 22.42 -8.33 -2.22
N ASP A 65 21.53 -7.38 -2.54
CA ASP A 65 21.70 -5.96 -2.25
C ASP A 65 21.80 -5.66 -0.75
N ASN A 66 21.06 -6.41 0.08
CA ASN A 66 21.05 -6.25 1.53
C ASN A 66 22.04 -7.19 2.25
N GLY A 67 22.83 -7.98 1.50
CA GLY A 67 23.83 -8.89 2.06
C GLY A 67 23.26 -10.07 2.86
N PHE A 68 22.02 -10.49 2.59
CA PHE A 68 21.40 -11.64 3.24
C PHE A 68 21.80 -12.96 2.57
N ASP A 69 22.12 -13.96 3.39
CA ASP A 69 22.39 -15.33 2.92
C ASP A 69 21.10 -15.98 2.39
N HIS A 70 21.16 -16.45 1.13
CA HIS A 70 20.03 -17.05 0.41
C HIS A 70 19.40 -18.25 1.11
N PHE A 71 20.16 -18.98 1.94
CA PHE A 71 19.69 -20.20 2.58
C PHE A 71 19.38 -20.03 4.07
N LYS A 72 19.60 -18.83 4.64
CA LYS A 72 19.29 -18.55 6.05
C LYS A 72 17.93 -17.90 6.25
N VAL A 73 17.22 -17.55 5.18
CA VAL A 73 15.86 -17.02 5.26
C VAL A 73 14.87 -18.19 5.30
N ALA A 74 14.16 -18.33 6.42
CA ALA A 74 13.07 -19.28 6.54
C ALA A 74 11.74 -18.61 6.17
N LEU A 75 10.87 -19.35 5.48
CA LEU A 75 9.51 -18.94 5.18
C LEU A 75 8.53 -19.81 5.97
N SER A 76 7.62 -19.15 6.69
CA SER A 76 6.42 -19.76 7.20
C SER A 76 5.26 -19.54 6.21
N ILE A 77 4.33 -20.47 6.15
CA ILE A 77 3.11 -20.33 5.35
C ILE A 77 1.93 -20.28 6.29
N ALA A 78 1.23 -19.15 6.28
CA ALA A 78 -0.01 -18.96 7.01
C ALA A 78 -1.20 -19.41 6.15
N VAL A 79 -1.93 -20.43 6.62
CA VAL A 79 -3.19 -20.87 6.03
C VAL A 79 -4.33 -20.34 6.88
N GLN A 80 -5.06 -19.35 6.36
CA GLN A 80 -6.12 -18.64 7.09
C GLN A 80 -7.46 -18.83 6.40
N LYS A 81 -8.56 -18.94 7.17
CA LYS A 81 -9.92 -18.97 6.60
C LYS A 81 -10.19 -17.66 5.83
N MET A 82 -10.77 -17.76 4.63
CA MET A 82 -11.22 -16.58 3.89
C MET A 82 -12.40 -15.89 4.59
N VAL A 83 -12.30 -14.57 4.71
CA VAL A 83 -13.42 -13.69 5.03
C VAL A 83 -14.13 -13.34 3.72
N ARG A 84 -15.46 -13.39 3.68
CA ARG A 84 -16.25 -13.15 2.46
C ARG A 84 -16.43 -11.66 2.13
N SER A 85 -15.32 -10.92 2.11
CA SER A 85 -15.33 -9.50 1.73
C SER A 85 -15.52 -9.27 0.25
N ASP A 86 -15.42 -10.32 -0.59
CA ASP A 86 -15.90 -10.32 -1.97
C ASP A 86 -17.37 -9.87 -2.07
N LEU A 87 -18.17 -10.14 -1.04
CA LEU A 87 -19.58 -9.76 -0.94
C LEU A 87 -19.80 -8.43 -0.19
N ALA A 88 -18.75 -7.78 0.31
CA ALA A 88 -18.85 -6.57 1.13
C ALA A 88 -17.64 -5.64 0.88
N SER A 89 -16.85 -5.36 1.90
CA SER A 89 -15.75 -4.40 1.88
C SER A 89 -14.55 -4.89 2.68
N SER A 90 -13.39 -4.34 2.37
CA SER A 90 -12.13 -4.57 3.06
C SER A 90 -11.27 -3.32 2.99
N GLY A 91 -10.16 -3.31 3.72
CA GLY A 91 -9.34 -2.12 3.81
C GLY A 91 -8.09 -2.27 4.66
N VAL A 92 -7.41 -1.14 4.81
CA VAL A 92 -6.20 -1.01 5.61
C VAL A 92 -6.42 0.09 6.64
N ILE A 93 -5.84 -0.06 7.82
CA ILE A 93 -5.86 0.92 8.90
C ILE A 93 -4.43 1.24 9.28
N PHE A 94 -4.12 2.53 9.36
CA PHE A 94 -2.90 3.03 9.96
C PHE A 94 -3.24 3.71 11.28
N THR A 95 -2.47 3.44 12.33
CA THR A 95 -2.62 4.13 13.62
C THR A 95 -1.81 5.42 13.69
N LEU A 96 -1.51 6.03 12.55
CA LEU A 96 -1.01 7.39 12.42
C LEU A 96 -1.42 7.90 11.04
N ASP A 97 -1.27 9.21 10.82
CA ASP A 97 -1.29 9.75 9.47
C ASP A 97 0.00 9.38 8.74
N THR A 98 -0.12 8.63 7.65
CA THR A 98 1.04 8.14 6.90
C THR A 98 1.76 9.22 6.09
N GLU A 99 1.18 10.41 5.97
CA GLU A 99 1.82 11.53 5.27
C GLU A 99 2.64 12.40 6.24
N SER A 100 2.00 12.90 7.30
CA SER A 100 2.64 13.79 8.27
C SER A 100 3.37 13.06 9.41
N GLY A 101 3.06 11.78 9.64
CA GLY A 101 3.49 11.06 10.84
C GLY A 101 2.69 11.43 12.10
N PHE A 102 1.60 12.20 11.98
CA PHE A 102 0.79 12.62 13.12
C PHE A 102 0.14 11.41 13.80
N ARG A 103 0.50 11.17 15.07
CA ARG A 103 0.19 9.94 15.80
C ARG A 103 -1.17 9.90 16.47
N ASP A 104 -1.87 11.03 16.54
CA ASP A 104 -3.14 11.12 17.29
C ASP A 104 -4.37 10.80 16.43
N VAL A 105 -4.18 10.18 15.26
CA VAL A 105 -5.27 9.74 14.38
C VAL A 105 -5.20 8.26 14.05
N VAL A 106 -6.36 7.69 13.76
CA VAL A 106 -6.49 6.41 13.05
C VAL A 106 -7.01 6.73 11.65
N LEU A 107 -6.23 6.38 10.63
CA LEU A 107 -6.61 6.50 9.23
C LEU A 107 -7.12 5.15 8.74
N ILE A 108 -8.38 5.11 8.31
CA ILE A 108 -9.05 3.90 7.84
C ILE A 108 -9.31 4.08 6.35
N THR A 109 -8.78 3.17 5.54
CA THR A 109 -9.11 3.07 4.12
C THR A 109 -10.09 1.92 3.90
N ALA A 110 -10.99 2.06 2.92
CA ALA A 110 -12.00 1.07 2.63
C ALA A 110 -12.36 1.02 1.13
N SER A 111 -12.51 -0.18 0.57
CA SER A 111 -13.09 -0.38 -0.77
C SER A 111 -13.92 -1.67 -0.80
N TYR A 112 -14.69 -1.86 -1.87
CA TYR A 112 -15.48 -3.08 -2.06
C TYR A 112 -14.61 -4.25 -2.50
N GLY A 113 -14.99 -5.46 -2.08
CA GLY A 113 -14.33 -6.70 -2.48
C GLY A 113 -13.16 -7.11 -1.59
N LEU A 114 -12.28 -7.96 -2.12
CA LEU A 114 -11.04 -8.40 -1.46
C LEU A 114 -10.01 -7.27 -1.37
N GLY A 115 -9.23 -7.25 -0.29
CA GLY A 115 -8.35 -6.12 0.08
C GLY A 115 -7.10 -5.96 -0.78
N GLU A 116 -6.77 -6.96 -1.58
CA GLU A 116 -5.58 -7.01 -2.44
C GLU A 116 -5.44 -5.76 -3.32
N ASN A 117 -6.54 -5.27 -3.90
CA ASN A 117 -6.51 -4.06 -4.75
C ASN A 117 -6.10 -2.79 -3.98
N ILE A 118 -6.36 -2.73 -2.68
CA ILE A 118 -5.99 -1.57 -1.85
C ILE A 118 -4.50 -1.68 -1.50
N VAL A 119 -4.05 -2.87 -1.10
CA VAL A 119 -2.64 -3.13 -0.75
C VAL A 119 -1.71 -2.91 -1.96
N GLN A 120 -2.11 -3.37 -3.14
CA GLN A 120 -1.40 -3.13 -4.40
C GLN A 120 -1.65 -1.72 -4.97
N GLY A 121 -2.61 -1.01 -4.40
CA GLY A 121 -2.96 0.34 -4.80
C GLY A 121 -3.57 0.48 -6.20
N ALA A 122 -4.18 -0.59 -6.68
CA ALA A 122 -4.95 -0.65 -7.92
C ALA A 122 -6.31 0.09 -7.83
N VAL A 123 -6.76 0.44 -6.62
CA VAL A 123 -8.02 1.16 -6.39
C VAL A 123 -7.80 2.36 -5.46
N GLU A 124 -8.51 3.46 -5.74
CA GLU A 124 -8.63 4.60 -4.82
C GLU A 124 -9.73 4.31 -3.79
N PRO A 125 -9.39 4.05 -2.52
CA PRO A 125 -10.35 3.70 -1.48
C PRO A 125 -11.01 4.94 -0.87
N ASP A 126 -12.12 4.74 -0.16
CA ASP A 126 -12.62 5.73 0.79
C ASP A 126 -11.60 5.92 1.92
N GLU A 127 -11.48 7.13 2.46
CA GLU A 127 -10.65 7.44 3.61
C GLU A 127 -11.52 8.03 4.73
N LEU A 128 -11.40 7.47 5.93
CA LEU A 128 -12.08 7.94 7.14
C LEU A 128 -11.05 8.14 8.25
N THR A 129 -11.12 9.26 8.94
CA THR A 129 -10.17 9.61 10.01
C THR A 129 -10.86 9.72 11.35
N VAL A 130 -10.34 9.02 12.36
CA VAL A 130 -10.81 9.08 13.75
C VAL A 130 -9.70 9.66 14.63
N PHE A 131 -10.03 10.60 15.51
CA PHE A 131 -9.06 11.21 16.41
C PHE A 131 -8.99 10.47 17.74
N LYS A 132 -7.79 9.95 18.06
CA LYS A 132 -7.57 9.07 19.21
C LYS A 132 -7.91 9.75 20.54
N PRO A 133 -7.48 10.99 20.83
CA PRO A 133 -7.73 11.62 22.13
C PRO A 133 -9.22 11.73 22.47
N THR A 134 -10.05 12.18 21.52
CA THR A 134 -11.50 12.25 21.74
C THR A 134 -12.13 10.88 21.83
N PHE A 135 -11.69 9.92 21.00
CA PHE A 135 -12.19 8.55 21.03
C PHE A 135 -11.95 7.89 22.40
N LEU A 136 -10.74 8.03 22.95
CA LEU A 136 -10.35 7.50 24.26
C LEU A 136 -11.10 8.16 25.43
N GLN A 137 -11.54 9.42 25.25
CA GLN A 137 -12.42 10.12 26.19
C GLN A 137 -13.91 9.73 26.04
N GLY A 138 -14.23 8.75 25.19
CA GLY A 138 -15.60 8.30 24.93
C GLY A 138 -16.38 9.17 23.93
N ARG A 139 -15.76 10.20 23.34
CA ARG A 139 -16.35 11.05 22.31
C ARG A 139 -16.10 10.45 20.94
N ARG A 140 -17.02 9.60 20.49
CA ARG A 140 -16.91 8.82 19.25
C ARG A 140 -17.40 9.62 18.05
N ALA A 141 -16.49 10.05 17.19
CA ALA A 141 -16.80 10.74 15.94
C ALA A 141 -15.76 10.44 14.86
N VAL A 142 -16.22 10.34 13.61
CA VAL A 142 -15.36 10.36 12.42
C VAL A 142 -15.14 11.84 12.05
N LEU A 143 -13.90 12.29 12.12
CA LEU A 143 -13.53 13.70 11.89
C LEU A 143 -13.55 14.08 10.42
N ARG A 144 -13.00 13.22 9.56
CA ARG A 144 -12.86 13.47 8.12
C ARG A 144 -13.33 12.25 7.34
N ARG A 145 -13.99 12.51 6.21
CA ARG A 145 -14.41 11.50 5.23
C ARG A 145 -14.00 12.00 3.85
N ALA A 146 -13.34 11.15 3.07
CA ALA A 146 -13.04 11.41 1.67
C ALA A 146 -13.50 10.21 0.86
N LEU A 147 -14.29 10.47 -0.18
CA LEU A 147 -14.85 9.42 -1.03
C LEU A 147 -13.80 9.00 -2.07
N GLY A 148 -13.53 7.69 -2.14
CA GLY A 148 -12.63 7.11 -3.13
C GLY A 148 -13.33 6.82 -4.45
N GLY A 149 -12.56 6.78 -5.55
CA GLY A 149 -13.09 6.47 -6.87
C GLY A 149 -13.66 5.07 -7.01
N LYS A 150 -13.16 4.10 -6.21
CA LYS A 150 -13.64 2.71 -6.09
C LYS A 150 -13.97 2.03 -7.42
N LYS A 151 -13.21 2.31 -8.49
CA LYS A 151 -13.57 1.95 -9.88
C LYS A 151 -13.67 0.44 -10.13
N ILE A 152 -12.88 -0.35 -9.41
CA ILE A 152 -12.83 -1.80 -9.50
C ILE A 152 -12.96 -2.43 -8.12
N LYS A 153 -13.48 -3.66 -8.09
CA LYS A 153 -13.50 -4.52 -6.90
C LYS A 153 -13.07 -5.93 -7.26
N MET A 154 -12.35 -6.57 -6.36
CA MET A 154 -11.89 -7.95 -6.53
C MET A 154 -12.88 -8.91 -5.88
N LEU A 155 -13.31 -9.92 -6.63
CA LEU A 155 -14.24 -10.95 -6.19
C LEU A 155 -13.57 -12.32 -6.24
N ASN A 156 -14.10 -13.27 -5.46
CA ASN A 156 -13.81 -14.68 -5.66
C ASN A 156 -14.28 -15.10 -7.06
N ALA A 157 -13.44 -15.86 -7.76
CA ALA A 157 -13.82 -16.44 -9.04
C ALA A 157 -14.72 -17.67 -8.84
N ASP A 158 -15.49 -17.99 -9.87
CA ASP A 158 -16.37 -19.16 -9.90
C ASP A 158 -15.54 -20.46 -9.96
N LEU A 159 -16.13 -21.57 -9.48
CA LEU A 159 -15.49 -22.89 -9.50
C LEU A 159 -15.06 -23.27 -10.93
N GLY A 160 -13.78 -23.60 -11.10
CA GLY A 160 -13.19 -24.00 -12.38
C GLY A 160 -12.61 -22.86 -13.23
N ALA A 161 -12.65 -21.62 -12.73
CA ALA A 161 -11.90 -20.52 -13.34
C ALA A 161 -10.38 -20.77 -13.25
N ARG A 162 -9.63 -20.25 -14.24
CA ARG A 162 -8.16 -20.36 -14.29
C ARG A 162 -7.48 -19.59 -13.15
N GLU A 163 -8.09 -18.50 -12.72
CA GLU A 163 -7.63 -17.67 -11.61
C GLU A 163 -8.64 -17.76 -10.46
N ALA A 164 -8.16 -17.75 -9.22
CA ALA A 164 -9.00 -17.90 -8.04
C ALA A 164 -9.79 -16.62 -7.68
N THR A 165 -9.39 -15.48 -8.25
CA THR A 165 -9.99 -14.16 -8.04
C THR A 165 -10.14 -13.43 -9.36
N ARG A 166 -11.08 -12.48 -9.46
CA ARG A 166 -11.25 -11.63 -10.64
C ARG A 166 -11.59 -10.19 -10.26
N ASN A 167 -11.08 -9.25 -11.05
CA ASN A 167 -11.46 -7.85 -10.94
C ASN A 167 -12.69 -7.56 -11.81
N VAL A 168 -13.65 -6.83 -11.24
CA VAL A 168 -14.85 -6.35 -11.95
C VAL A 168 -15.05 -4.86 -11.71
N ALA A 169 -15.70 -4.18 -12.66
CA ALA A 169 -16.08 -2.78 -12.49
C ALA A 169 -17.09 -2.63 -11.35
N THR A 170 -16.87 -1.65 -10.48
CA THR A 170 -17.82 -1.32 -9.41
C THR A 170 -18.98 -0.49 -9.99
N PRO A 171 -20.25 -0.85 -9.71
CA PRO A 171 -21.41 -0.06 -10.14
C PRO A 171 -21.29 1.41 -9.73
N GLN A 172 -21.78 2.33 -10.57
CA GLN A 172 -21.69 3.76 -10.29
C GLN A 172 -22.36 4.14 -8.96
N ALA A 173 -23.53 3.57 -8.65
CA ALA A 173 -24.25 3.83 -7.40
C ALA A 173 -23.43 3.44 -6.16
N ASP A 174 -22.60 2.40 -6.24
CA ASP A 174 -21.73 1.96 -5.15
C ASP A 174 -20.52 2.90 -5.01
N ARG A 175 -19.97 3.38 -6.14
CA ARG A 175 -18.81 4.29 -6.17
C ARG A 175 -19.11 5.64 -5.53
N GLU A 176 -20.34 6.12 -5.68
CA GLU A 176 -20.82 7.40 -5.16
C GLU A 176 -21.17 7.37 -3.66
N ARG A 177 -20.94 6.23 -2.98
CA ARG A 177 -21.24 6.04 -1.55
C ARG A 177 -20.03 5.50 -0.80
N PHE A 178 -19.98 5.79 0.50
CA PHE A 178 -19.02 5.17 1.39
C PHE A 178 -19.32 3.67 1.54
N CYS A 179 -18.30 2.83 1.39
CA CYS A 179 -18.44 1.38 1.49
C CYS A 179 -18.50 0.85 2.93
N ILE A 180 -18.28 1.73 3.93
CA ILE A 180 -18.52 1.47 5.35
C ILE A 180 -19.23 2.65 6.01
N SER A 181 -19.97 2.36 7.07
CA SER A 181 -20.64 3.33 7.93
C SER A 181 -19.69 3.92 8.98
N ASP A 182 -20.08 5.06 9.57
CA ASP A 182 -19.36 5.65 10.71
C ASP A 182 -19.27 4.69 11.90
N GLU A 183 -20.31 3.88 12.15
CA GLU A 183 -20.30 2.91 13.24
C GLU A 183 -19.22 1.83 13.03
N GLU A 184 -19.10 1.34 11.79
CA GLU A 184 -18.07 0.38 11.40
C GLU A 184 -16.67 1.00 11.49
N ALA A 185 -16.51 2.24 11.01
CA ALA A 185 -15.24 2.97 11.12
C ALA A 185 -14.82 3.16 12.59
N LEU A 186 -15.75 3.53 13.47
CA LEU A 186 -15.49 3.67 14.91
C LEU A 186 -15.17 2.32 15.57
N ARG A 187 -15.76 1.21 15.10
CA ARG A 187 -15.44 -0.15 15.57
C ARG A 187 -14.06 -0.60 15.12
N LEU A 188 -13.69 -0.31 13.88
CA LEU A 188 -12.34 -0.54 13.35
C LEU A 188 -11.30 0.30 14.11
N ALA A 189 -11.61 1.56 14.43
CA ALA A 189 -10.75 2.39 15.26
C ALA A 189 -10.55 1.81 16.68
N ASP A 190 -11.58 1.23 17.30
CA ASP A 190 -11.45 0.52 18.58
C ASP A 190 -10.50 -0.68 18.45
N TYR A 191 -10.62 -1.48 17.39
CA TYR A 191 -9.72 -2.61 17.13
C TYR A 191 -8.28 -2.14 16.96
N ALA A 192 -8.07 -1.11 16.15
CA ALA A 192 -6.75 -0.56 15.85
C ALA A 192 -6.04 -0.02 17.10
N LEU A 193 -6.77 0.72 17.95
CA LEU A 193 -6.25 1.25 19.21
C LEU A 193 -5.85 0.14 20.19
N ARG A 194 -6.63 -0.96 20.26
CA ARG A 194 -6.29 -2.11 21.11
C ARG A 194 -5.04 -2.84 20.60
N ILE A 195 -4.90 -2.97 19.28
CA ILE A 195 -3.75 -3.59 18.64
C ILE A 195 -2.49 -2.74 18.88
N GLU A 196 -2.54 -1.44 18.57
CA GLU A 196 -1.43 -0.51 18.81
C GLU A 196 -1.00 -0.51 20.28
N ARG A 197 -1.96 -0.45 21.20
CA ARG A 197 -1.68 -0.53 22.63
C ARG A 197 -0.96 -1.83 23.00
N HIS A 198 -1.44 -2.98 22.51
CA HIS A 198 -0.83 -4.27 22.77
C HIS A 198 0.65 -4.31 22.33
N TYR A 199 0.94 -3.91 21.10
CA TYR A 199 2.30 -3.92 20.57
C TYR A 199 3.19 -2.87 21.24
N SER A 200 2.64 -1.69 21.55
CA SER A 200 3.38 -0.64 22.25
C SER A 200 3.76 -1.06 23.68
N GLU A 201 2.84 -1.68 24.42
CA GLU A 201 3.10 -2.23 25.76
C GLU A 201 4.17 -3.32 25.71
N ARG A 202 4.14 -4.20 24.70
CA ARG A 202 5.14 -5.25 24.50
C ARG A 202 6.52 -4.71 24.17
N ALA A 203 6.60 -3.67 23.34
CA ALA A 203 7.85 -3.06 22.91
C ALA A 203 8.44 -2.08 23.95
N GLY A 204 7.63 -1.60 24.90
CA GLY A 204 8.04 -0.57 25.87
C GLY A 204 8.15 0.84 25.27
N ALA A 205 7.68 1.03 24.03
CA ALA A 205 7.68 2.29 23.31
C ALA A 205 6.46 2.35 22.37
N ALA A 206 6.08 3.53 21.90
CA ALA A 206 4.95 3.67 20.98
C ALA A 206 5.27 3.01 19.62
N VAL A 207 4.50 1.99 19.26
CA VAL A 207 4.61 1.24 18.00
C VAL A 207 3.34 1.48 17.17
N PRO A 208 3.40 2.38 16.18
CA PRO A 208 2.30 2.54 15.22
C PRO A 208 2.11 1.26 14.41
N MET A 209 0.89 1.01 13.94
CA MET A 209 0.50 -0.24 13.31
C MET A 209 -0.12 0.00 11.93
N ASP A 210 0.21 -0.90 11.01
CA ASP A 210 -0.42 -1.14 9.71
C ASP A 210 -1.27 -2.42 9.83
N ILE A 211 -2.58 -2.29 9.64
CA ILE A 211 -3.58 -3.32 9.96
C ILE A 211 -4.50 -3.54 8.76
N GLU A 212 -4.57 -4.77 8.27
CA GLU A 212 -5.54 -5.15 7.25
C GLU A 212 -6.82 -5.69 7.89
N TRP A 213 -7.97 -5.32 7.33
CA TRP A 213 -9.27 -5.75 7.81
C TRP A 213 -10.22 -6.11 6.67
N ALA A 214 -11.22 -6.92 7.00
CA ALA A 214 -12.24 -7.38 6.05
C ALA A 214 -13.61 -7.45 6.74
N LYS A 215 -14.66 -6.99 6.07
CA LYS A 215 -16.04 -7.21 6.45
C LYS A 215 -16.55 -8.46 5.75
N ASP A 216 -17.07 -9.42 6.50
CA ASP A 216 -17.68 -10.61 5.91
C ASP A 216 -19.09 -10.28 5.41
N GLY A 217 -19.37 -10.50 4.13
CA GLY A 217 -20.69 -10.24 3.56
C GLY A 217 -21.75 -11.28 3.90
N LEU A 218 -21.39 -12.42 4.53
CA LEU A 218 -22.34 -13.43 4.99
C LEU A 218 -22.82 -13.15 6.41
N ASP A 219 -21.91 -12.84 7.33
CA ASP A 219 -22.25 -12.62 8.75
C ASP A 219 -22.29 -11.14 9.17
N GLY A 220 -21.82 -10.23 8.30
CA GLY A 220 -21.80 -8.79 8.53
C GLY A 220 -20.77 -8.29 9.55
N ARG A 221 -19.87 -9.17 10.04
CA ARG A 221 -18.87 -8.84 11.06
C ARG A 221 -17.58 -8.31 10.43
N LEU A 222 -16.83 -7.57 11.24
CA LEU A 222 -15.52 -7.03 10.90
C LEU A 222 -14.43 -7.92 11.50
N TYR A 223 -13.47 -8.29 10.67
CA TYR A 223 -12.33 -9.14 11.00
C TYR A 223 -11.03 -8.40 10.74
N VAL A 224 -10.06 -8.51 11.65
CA VAL A 224 -8.66 -8.13 11.39
C VAL A 224 -7.97 -9.34 10.79
N VAL A 225 -7.36 -9.19 9.62
CA VAL A 225 -6.73 -10.30 8.88
C VAL A 225 -5.21 -10.29 8.99
N GLN A 226 -4.60 -9.12 9.17
CA GLN A 226 -3.18 -8.92 9.41
C GLN A 226 -2.95 -7.68 10.28
N ALA A 227 -1.88 -7.68 11.08
CA ALA A 227 -1.40 -6.49 11.77
C ALA A 227 0.12 -6.57 11.91
N ARG A 228 0.82 -5.49 11.55
CA ARG A 228 2.27 -5.37 11.66
C ARG A 228 2.68 -3.95 12.05
N PRO A 229 3.86 -3.74 12.65
CA PRO A 229 4.38 -2.39 12.90
C PRO A 229 4.46 -1.57 11.61
N GLU A 230 4.13 -0.29 11.68
CA GLU A 230 4.47 0.67 10.63
C GLU A 230 5.94 1.06 10.81
N THR A 231 6.76 0.80 9.79
CA THR A 231 8.22 1.01 9.85
C THR A 231 8.74 2.10 8.92
N SER A 232 7.96 2.52 7.91
CA SER A 232 8.36 3.57 6.96
C SER A 232 8.45 4.95 7.61
N LEU A 233 7.62 5.26 8.61
CA LEU A 233 7.55 6.58 9.24
C LEU A 233 8.12 6.61 10.66
N ALA A 234 8.36 5.45 11.28
CA ALA A 234 9.03 5.36 12.58
C ALA A 234 10.41 6.08 12.62
N ARG A 235 11.03 6.35 11.45
CA ARG A 235 12.29 7.07 11.31
C ARG A 235 12.17 8.59 11.24
N LYS A 236 11.00 9.17 10.96
CA LYS A 236 10.82 10.63 11.01
C LYS A 236 10.64 11.04 12.47
N THR A 237 11.74 11.44 13.11
CA THR A 237 11.75 11.99 14.46
C THR A 237 10.70 13.09 14.56
N ALA A 238 9.71 12.91 15.45
CA ALA A 238 8.55 13.79 15.63
C ALA A 238 8.86 15.23 16.12
N SER A 239 10.14 15.63 16.13
CA SER A 239 10.61 16.91 16.66
C SER A 239 11.09 17.90 15.61
N VAL A 240 11.15 17.52 14.33
CA VAL A 240 11.57 18.41 13.24
C VAL A 240 10.49 18.43 12.17
N LEU A 241 9.84 19.58 12.03
CA LEU A 241 8.95 19.85 10.91
C LEU A 241 9.80 20.50 9.82
N GLU A 242 10.13 19.73 8.78
CA GLU A 242 10.83 20.24 7.60
C GLU A 242 9.80 20.75 6.60
N GLU A 243 9.75 22.07 6.45
CA GLU A 243 8.91 22.75 5.46
C GLU A 243 9.79 23.17 4.28
N TYR A 244 9.41 22.73 3.08
CA TYR A 244 10.08 23.12 1.85
C TYR A 244 9.31 24.26 1.20
N ARG A 245 10.03 25.28 0.74
CA ARG A 245 9.43 26.44 0.06
C ARG A 245 10.22 26.80 -1.18
N ILE A 246 9.53 27.00 -2.29
CA ILE A 246 10.13 27.60 -3.49
C ILE A 246 10.18 29.11 -3.28
N GLU A 247 11.39 29.68 -3.24
CA GLU A 247 11.58 31.13 -3.07
C GLU A 247 11.13 31.93 -4.30
N SER A 248 11.26 31.36 -5.50
CA SER A 248 10.91 31.98 -6.78
C SER A 248 10.02 31.05 -7.61
N PRO A 249 8.71 30.97 -7.29
CA PRO A 249 7.80 30.10 -8.01
C PRO A 249 7.65 30.56 -9.47
N ALA A 250 7.68 29.58 -10.37
CA ALA A 250 7.43 29.76 -11.80
C ALA A 250 6.18 28.96 -12.20
N PRO A 251 5.51 29.32 -13.31
CA PRO A 251 4.39 28.51 -13.82
C PRO A 251 4.83 27.04 -14.01
N PRO A 252 4.05 26.07 -13.48
CA PRO A 252 4.44 24.67 -13.54
C PRO A 252 4.45 24.17 -14.99
N LEU A 253 5.49 23.43 -15.36
CA LEU A 253 5.60 22.78 -16.67
C LEU A 253 4.58 21.62 -16.80
N ALA A 254 4.35 20.92 -15.70
CA ALA A 254 3.35 19.88 -15.56
C ALA A 254 2.83 19.86 -14.13
N THR A 255 1.57 19.48 -13.96
CA THR A 255 0.91 19.37 -12.66
C THR A 255 0.32 17.97 -12.54
N GLY A 256 0.46 17.38 -11.37
CA GLY A 256 -0.11 16.09 -11.03
C GLY A 256 -0.29 16.01 -9.52
N ARG A 257 -0.48 14.80 -9.02
CA ARG A 257 -0.72 14.55 -7.61
C ARG A 257 0.57 14.40 -6.84
N ALA A 258 0.70 15.14 -5.74
CA ALA A 258 1.89 15.12 -4.91
C ALA A 258 1.96 13.84 -4.07
N VAL A 259 3.17 13.26 -3.98
CA VAL A 259 3.49 12.13 -3.11
C VAL A 259 4.69 12.53 -2.27
N GLY A 260 4.48 12.60 -0.96
CA GLY A 260 5.45 13.17 -0.01
C GLY A 260 5.29 14.69 0.10
N SER A 261 6.22 15.34 0.81
CA SER A 261 6.18 16.77 1.12
C SER A 261 7.47 17.51 0.74
N GLY A 262 8.37 16.84 0.01
CA GLY A 262 9.70 17.35 -0.32
C GLY A 262 9.74 18.17 -1.61
N ILE A 263 10.88 18.83 -1.82
CA ILE A 263 11.28 19.42 -3.08
C ILE A 263 12.60 18.80 -3.51
N ALA A 264 12.72 18.45 -4.78
CA ALA A 264 13.97 17.96 -5.34
C ALA A 264 14.24 18.58 -6.70
N THR A 265 15.52 18.71 -7.03
CA THR A 265 16.00 19.27 -8.30
C THR A 265 16.94 18.29 -8.97
N GLY A 266 16.85 18.16 -10.28
CA GLY A 266 17.73 17.33 -11.06
C GLY A 266 17.51 17.50 -12.55
N LEU A 267 18.29 16.77 -13.36
CA LEU A 267 18.08 16.72 -14.80
C LEU A 267 16.95 15.71 -15.10
N ALA A 268 15.96 16.13 -15.87
CA ALA A 268 14.89 15.26 -16.32
C ALA A 268 15.44 14.18 -17.25
N ARG A 269 15.09 12.92 -16.97
CA ARG A 269 15.38 11.77 -17.80
C ARG A 269 14.07 11.07 -18.15
N VAL A 270 13.61 11.28 -19.38
CA VAL A 270 12.43 10.66 -19.95
C VAL A 270 12.78 9.24 -20.41
N ILE A 271 12.22 8.25 -19.74
CA ILE A 271 12.40 6.82 -20.03
C ILE A 271 11.05 6.26 -20.47
N ALA A 272 10.94 5.88 -21.74
CA ALA A 272 9.69 5.36 -22.30
C ALA A 272 9.50 3.86 -22.06
N SER A 273 10.60 3.13 -21.84
CA SER A 273 10.57 1.68 -21.61
C SER A 273 11.72 1.20 -20.75
N SER A 274 11.57 0.02 -20.14
CA SER A 274 12.59 -0.60 -19.30
C SER A 274 13.92 -0.85 -20.02
N ALA A 275 13.91 -0.97 -21.36
CA ALA A 275 15.13 -1.11 -22.16
C ALA A 275 16.09 0.08 -22.03
N GLN A 276 15.59 1.26 -21.67
CA GLN A 276 16.36 2.51 -21.54
C GLN A 276 16.83 2.78 -20.11
N MET A 277 16.55 1.88 -19.14
CA MET A 277 16.93 2.07 -17.74
C MET A 277 18.44 2.23 -17.52
N ALA A 278 19.25 1.62 -18.38
CA ALA A 278 20.72 1.70 -18.31
C ALA A 278 21.24 3.13 -18.56
N GLU A 279 20.45 3.99 -19.21
CA GLU A 279 20.81 5.37 -19.50
C GLU A 279 20.65 6.30 -18.28
N PHE A 280 19.90 5.86 -17.26
CA PHE A 280 19.56 6.65 -16.07
C PHE A 280 20.78 6.87 -15.17
N GLN A 281 21.05 8.12 -14.82
CA GLN A 281 22.13 8.49 -13.91
C GLN A 281 21.59 8.76 -12.49
N PRO A 282 22.37 8.45 -11.43
CA PRO A 282 21.95 8.78 -10.07
C PRO A 282 21.73 10.29 -9.91
N GLY A 283 20.66 10.69 -9.20
CA GLY A 283 20.29 12.09 -8.99
C GLY A 283 19.50 12.73 -10.13
N GLU A 284 19.20 12.00 -11.20
CA GLU A 284 18.26 12.48 -12.23
C GLU A 284 16.81 12.42 -11.74
N VAL A 285 15.94 13.20 -12.39
CA VAL A 285 14.49 13.16 -12.19
C VAL A 285 13.90 12.19 -13.20
N LEU A 286 13.37 11.07 -12.72
CA LEU A 286 12.79 10.03 -13.56
C LEU A 286 11.44 10.50 -14.10
N VAL A 287 11.29 10.54 -15.42
CA VAL A 287 10.03 10.89 -16.09
C VAL A 287 9.58 9.71 -16.95
N THR A 288 8.37 9.18 -16.72
CA THR A 288 7.85 8.04 -17.49
C THR A 288 6.32 8.02 -17.54
N ASP A 289 5.71 7.16 -18.37
CA ASP A 289 4.25 7.03 -18.41
C ASP A 289 3.70 6.33 -17.14
N SER A 290 4.33 5.21 -16.76
CA SER A 290 4.02 4.43 -15.56
C SER A 290 5.22 3.58 -15.15
N THR A 291 5.26 3.12 -13.90
CA THR A 291 6.33 2.24 -13.39
C THR A 291 5.79 0.86 -13.05
N THR A 292 6.66 -0.15 -13.19
CA THR A 292 6.48 -1.53 -12.72
C THR A 292 7.57 -1.87 -11.71
N PRO A 293 7.49 -3.00 -10.98
CA PRO A 293 8.50 -3.39 -10.00
C PRO A 293 9.94 -3.42 -10.53
N ASP A 294 10.14 -3.69 -11.82
CA ASP A 294 11.46 -3.69 -12.46
C ASP A 294 12.17 -2.32 -12.41
N TRP A 295 11.43 -1.23 -12.14
CA TRP A 295 11.94 0.13 -12.07
C TRP A 295 12.54 0.48 -10.70
N GLU A 296 12.33 -0.35 -9.67
CA GLU A 296 12.80 -0.09 -8.30
C GLU A 296 14.29 0.29 -8.19
N PRO A 297 15.23 -0.38 -8.89
CA PRO A 297 16.65 -0.07 -8.78
C PRO A 297 16.99 1.36 -9.22
N ILE A 298 16.33 1.86 -10.28
CA ILE A 298 16.55 3.23 -10.77
C ILE A 298 15.76 4.25 -9.94
N MET A 299 14.56 3.89 -9.48
CA MET A 299 13.74 4.75 -8.63
C MET A 299 14.45 5.10 -7.33
N ARG A 300 15.14 4.12 -6.70
CA ARG A 300 15.96 4.35 -5.50
C ARG A 300 17.08 5.37 -5.71
N ARG A 301 17.58 5.50 -6.95
CA ARG A 301 18.68 6.40 -7.32
C ARG A 301 18.19 7.76 -7.82
N ALA A 302 16.89 7.94 -7.99
CA ALA A 302 16.31 9.16 -8.54
C ALA A 302 16.25 10.27 -7.50
N ALA A 303 16.40 11.52 -7.95
CA ALA A 303 16.15 12.70 -7.10
C ALA A 303 14.64 12.95 -6.92
N ALA A 304 13.85 12.69 -7.96
CA ALA A 304 12.39 12.75 -7.95
C ALA A 304 11.80 11.84 -9.03
N ILE A 305 10.50 11.54 -8.92
CA ILE A 305 9.77 10.71 -9.89
C ILE A 305 8.56 11.48 -10.43
N ILE A 306 8.37 11.45 -11.74
CA ILE A 306 7.20 12.02 -12.43
C ILE A 306 6.58 10.93 -13.29
N THR A 307 5.28 10.65 -13.10
CA THR A 307 4.56 9.73 -13.97
C THR A 307 3.33 10.38 -14.61
N ASN A 308 3.09 10.11 -15.90
CA ASN A 308 1.88 10.59 -16.58
C ASN A 308 0.61 10.01 -15.96
N ARG A 309 0.68 8.74 -15.52
CA ARG A 309 -0.44 7.99 -14.96
C ARG A 309 -0.19 7.62 -13.50
N GLY A 310 -1.25 7.44 -12.74
CA GLY A 310 -1.22 6.95 -11.37
C GLY A 310 -1.92 7.88 -10.38
N GLY A 311 -2.45 7.28 -9.30
CA GLY A 311 -3.04 7.98 -8.17
C GLY A 311 -2.21 7.81 -6.89
N ARG A 312 -2.76 8.19 -5.73
CA ARG A 312 -2.09 8.14 -4.40
C ARG A 312 -1.50 6.77 -4.07
N THR A 313 -2.00 5.72 -4.69
CA THR A 313 -1.66 4.34 -4.39
C THR A 313 -0.95 3.64 -5.55
N CYS A 314 -0.65 4.32 -6.67
CA CYS A 314 0.05 3.64 -7.77
C CYS A 314 1.44 3.17 -7.34
N HIS A 315 2.01 2.24 -8.09
CA HIS A 315 3.35 1.70 -7.84
C HIS A 315 4.41 2.80 -7.60
N ALA A 316 4.43 3.83 -8.45
CA ALA A 316 5.30 4.99 -8.28
C ALA A 316 5.11 5.70 -6.92
N ALA A 317 3.87 5.87 -6.48
CA ALA A 317 3.55 6.54 -5.23
C ALA A 317 3.94 5.71 -3.99
N ILE A 318 3.77 4.38 -4.04
CA ILE A 318 4.16 3.49 -2.94
C ILE A 318 5.68 3.50 -2.77
N VAL A 319 6.41 3.25 -3.84
CA VAL A 319 7.89 3.18 -3.83
C VAL A 319 8.51 4.54 -3.50
N ALA A 320 7.96 5.64 -4.01
CA ALA A 320 8.41 6.99 -3.68
C ALA A 320 8.31 7.29 -2.17
N ARG A 321 7.20 6.90 -1.52
CA ARG A 321 7.06 7.05 -0.06
C ARG A 321 8.07 6.19 0.68
N GLU A 322 8.26 4.95 0.26
CA GLU A 322 9.20 4.02 0.88
C GLU A 322 10.64 4.54 0.86
N PHE A 323 11.06 5.14 -0.26
CA PHE A 323 12.40 5.71 -0.41
C PHE A 323 12.51 7.17 0.04
N GLY A 324 11.41 7.80 0.45
CA GLY A 324 11.40 9.22 0.84
C GLY A 324 11.71 10.18 -0.31
N ILE A 325 11.40 9.77 -1.55
CA ILE A 325 11.69 10.54 -2.77
C ILE A 325 10.42 11.32 -3.17
N PRO A 326 10.50 12.64 -3.44
CA PRO A 326 9.36 13.40 -3.94
C PRO A 326 8.85 12.83 -5.26
N ALA A 327 7.54 12.62 -5.38
CA ALA A 327 6.97 12.18 -6.64
C ALA A 327 5.68 12.92 -7.01
N VAL A 328 5.53 13.19 -8.31
CA VAL A 328 4.31 13.75 -8.89
C VAL A 328 3.71 12.71 -9.84
N VAL A 329 2.58 12.14 -9.47
CA VAL A 329 1.92 11.06 -10.22
C VAL A 329 0.66 11.56 -10.91
N GLY A 330 0.32 11.00 -12.06
CA GLY A 330 -0.84 11.47 -12.82
C GLY A 330 -0.63 12.83 -13.49
N ALA A 331 0.64 13.22 -13.73
CA ALA A 331 1.00 14.46 -14.41
C ALA A 331 0.79 14.32 -15.92
N GLN A 332 -0.44 14.58 -16.38
CA GLN A 332 -0.81 14.37 -17.77
C GLN A 332 0.15 15.10 -18.74
N ASP A 333 0.64 14.34 -19.72
CA ASP A 333 1.56 14.75 -20.78
C ASP A 333 2.96 15.19 -20.31
N ALA A 334 3.41 14.76 -19.12
CA ALA A 334 4.74 15.13 -18.61
C ALA A 334 5.87 14.58 -19.48
N THR A 335 5.73 13.37 -20.03
CA THR A 335 6.73 12.77 -20.94
C THR A 335 6.88 13.54 -22.26
N GLU A 336 5.86 14.30 -22.66
CA GLU A 336 5.82 15.08 -23.88
C GLU A 336 6.30 16.52 -23.65
N LYS A 337 6.05 17.06 -22.45
CA LYS A 337 6.41 18.44 -22.07
C LYS A 337 7.86 18.57 -21.59
N LEU A 338 8.43 17.49 -21.04
CA LEU A 338 9.80 17.48 -20.51
C LEU A 338 10.77 16.83 -21.50
N SER A 339 11.99 17.34 -21.54
CA SER A 339 13.06 16.83 -22.42
C SER A 339 14.21 16.24 -21.62
N ASN A 340 14.91 15.25 -22.20
CA ASN A 340 16.11 14.67 -21.61
C ASN A 340 17.18 15.75 -21.35
N GLY A 341 17.74 15.75 -20.14
CA GLY A 341 18.75 16.71 -19.70
C GLY A 341 18.20 18.08 -19.29
N GLN A 342 16.88 18.29 -19.31
CA GLN A 342 16.27 19.54 -18.88
C GLN A 342 16.37 19.68 -17.35
N PRO A 343 16.93 20.78 -16.81
CA PRO A 343 16.91 21.01 -15.37
C PRO A 343 15.47 21.29 -14.92
N VAL A 344 14.99 20.51 -13.94
CA VAL A 344 13.64 20.64 -13.38
C VAL A 344 13.68 20.61 -11.87
N THR A 345 12.72 21.31 -11.27
CA THR A 345 12.41 21.24 -9.84
C THR A 345 11.05 20.60 -9.67
N VAL A 346 10.99 19.55 -8.87
CA VAL A 346 9.76 18.83 -8.53
C VAL A 346 9.35 19.25 -7.13
N SER A 347 8.14 19.77 -6.98
CA SER A 347 7.60 20.20 -5.70
C SER A 347 6.40 19.36 -5.29
N CYS A 348 6.47 18.81 -4.08
CA CYS A 348 5.35 18.16 -3.40
C CYS A 348 4.95 18.94 -2.13
N ALA A 349 5.58 20.09 -1.87
CA ALA A 349 5.40 20.85 -0.65
C ALA A 349 4.08 21.66 -0.61
N GLU A 350 3.50 21.94 -1.77
CA GLU A 350 2.31 22.81 -1.90
C GLU A 350 0.97 22.04 -1.85
N GLY A 351 1.01 20.71 -1.70
CA GLY A 351 -0.18 19.85 -1.59
C GLY A 351 -0.86 19.51 -2.93
N ASP A 352 -2.03 18.85 -2.85
CA ASP A 352 -2.89 18.58 -4.01
C ASP A 352 -3.60 19.88 -4.43
N THR A 353 -3.39 20.36 -5.66
CA THR A 353 -4.14 21.49 -6.28
C THR A 353 -5.47 21.05 -6.87
#